data_AF-A0A2N2FWZ6-F1
#
_entry.id   AF-A0A2N2FWZ6-F1
#
_cell.length_a   1.000
_cell.length_b   1.000
_cell.length_c   1.000
_cell.angle_alpha   90.00
_cell.angle_beta   90.00
_cell.angle_gamma   90.00
#
_symmetry.space_group_name_H-M   'P 1'
#
loop_
_entity.id
_entity.type
_entity.pdbx_description
1 polymer ?
#
loop_
_entity_poly.entity_id
_entity_poly.type
_entity_poly.pdbx_seq_one_letter_code
_entity_poly.pdbx_strand_id
1 'polypeptide(L)'
;MNGVVEKVYQHRNDFIIIGLTGKIASGCTTAADFLTKKVDEIVLPEINIGEESNDNQRKKYIISRYYKSNWSQFIKICVRDVITTFVLDNGFDKLVAYVNSAVSDELQIDFLKSEYEQKIKQNKHFMTILTKRSEKKEIVKEDAEYVYDYLINKLPSFTTAIKKGLSAESYREFSKAFQLFGDNIRKSGCAITETFDSKNIYCLAERINLIIKILKIYNNENTNRHYFVIDAFRNPFESMFFKERYSAFYLMAIKSPEDDRHDRLFKELNLNKTQIEEQDKKENPDGSPLESRDIFVSQNISACIEKADIHINNIGKHGSDSFNELKGRLVTYVSLIQHPGLITPERDEKLMQIAYTAKLNSGCISRQVGAVVTNKHGAIVSIGWNDVPEGQTQCLLRNLDHLQSGTDPNSYSDYEKMDSQFKDKVRIKISLIGGREKLKGRGLAFCFKGFHNEIKKDKNQVHTRALHAEENAFLQIVRACKGFCVNGFVG
;
A
#
# COMPACT_ATOMS: atom_id res chain seq x y z
N MET A 1 -33.36 11.23 -19.28
CA MET A 1 -32.75 10.86 -17.98
C MET A 1 -31.44 10.09 -18.14
N ASN A 2 -31.35 9.04 -18.97
CA ASN A 2 -30.11 8.27 -19.15
C ASN A 2 -28.88 9.13 -19.51
N GLY A 3 -28.97 10.04 -20.49
CA GLY A 3 -27.83 10.91 -20.84
C GLY A 3 -27.39 11.86 -19.72
N VAL A 4 -28.26 12.18 -18.75
CA VAL A 4 -27.88 12.99 -17.57
C VAL A 4 -27.13 12.11 -16.57
N VAL A 5 -27.61 10.89 -16.33
CA VAL A 5 -26.93 9.90 -15.48
C VAL A 5 -25.54 9.57 -16.03
N GLU A 6 -25.44 9.30 -17.34
CA GLU A 6 -24.15 9.05 -18.00
C GLU A 6 -23.19 10.22 -17.82
N LYS A 7 -23.65 11.47 -18.00
CA LYS A 7 -22.81 12.66 -17.82
C LYS A 7 -22.33 12.86 -16.39
N VAL A 8 -23.15 12.49 -15.39
CA VAL A 8 -22.75 12.53 -13.97
C VAL A 8 -21.65 11.51 -13.65
N TYR A 9 -21.72 10.31 -14.23
CA TYR A 9 -20.73 9.26 -14.01
C TYR A 9 -19.54 9.28 -14.99
N GLN A 10 -19.60 10.10 -16.04
CA GLN A 10 -18.58 10.19 -17.09
C GLN A 10 -17.17 10.35 -16.51
N HIS A 11 -16.96 11.31 -15.60
CA HIS A 11 -15.63 11.54 -15.00
C HIS A 11 -15.07 10.35 -14.21
N ARG A 12 -15.93 9.48 -13.65
CA ARG A 12 -15.50 8.25 -12.95
C ARG A 12 -15.24 7.11 -13.94
N ASN A 13 -15.99 7.08 -15.03
CA ASN A 13 -15.83 6.07 -16.09
C ASN A 13 -14.64 6.33 -17.01
N ASP A 14 -14.14 7.57 -17.09
CA ASP A 14 -13.07 7.92 -18.04
C ASP A 14 -11.67 7.65 -17.48
N PHE A 15 -11.47 7.64 -16.16
CA PHE A 15 -10.15 7.52 -15.55
C PHE A 15 -10.18 6.78 -14.21
N ILE A 16 -9.41 5.70 -14.11
CA ILE A 16 -9.27 4.88 -12.89
C ILE A 16 -7.80 4.51 -12.73
N ILE A 17 -7.27 4.66 -11.52
CA ILE A 17 -5.98 4.08 -11.16
C ILE A 17 -6.20 3.10 -10.00
N ILE A 18 -5.83 1.84 -10.20
CA ILE A 18 -5.78 0.83 -9.15
C ILE A 18 -4.32 0.62 -8.75
N GLY A 19 -3.98 0.92 -7.51
CA GLY A 19 -2.71 0.48 -6.91
C GLY A 19 -2.90 -0.88 -6.26
N LEU A 20 -1.99 -1.82 -6.49
CA LEU A 20 -1.97 -3.10 -5.76
C LEU A 20 -0.89 -3.09 -4.68
N THR A 21 -1.15 -3.77 -3.57
CA THR A 21 -0.14 -4.02 -2.54
C THR A 21 -0.41 -5.34 -1.82
N GLY A 22 0.64 -5.99 -1.35
CA GLY A 22 0.57 -7.31 -0.72
C GLY A 22 1.94 -7.96 -0.65
N LYS A 23 2.09 -8.96 0.23
CA LYS A 23 3.32 -9.76 0.34
C LYS A 23 3.60 -10.52 -0.97
N ILE A 24 4.83 -10.96 -1.21
CA ILE A 24 5.12 -11.87 -2.34
C ILE A 24 4.19 -13.10 -2.27
N ALA A 25 3.74 -13.57 -3.44
CA ALA A 25 2.80 -14.68 -3.61
C ALA A 25 1.38 -14.47 -3.00
N SER A 26 1.04 -13.24 -2.58
CA SER A 26 -0.35 -12.91 -2.19
C SER A 26 -1.32 -12.88 -3.38
N GLY A 27 -0.83 -12.57 -4.60
CA GLY A 27 -1.64 -12.53 -5.82
C GLY A 27 -1.77 -11.15 -6.48
N CYS A 28 -0.94 -10.15 -6.12
CA CYS A 28 -0.94 -8.84 -6.78
C CYS A 28 -0.76 -8.94 -8.30
N THR A 29 0.29 -9.64 -8.76
CA THR A 29 0.54 -9.80 -10.21
C THR A 29 -0.61 -10.54 -10.89
N THR A 30 -1.17 -11.58 -10.27
CA THR A 30 -2.36 -12.28 -10.78
C THR A 30 -3.56 -11.36 -10.93
N ALA A 31 -3.81 -10.48 -9.95
CA ALA A 31 -4.87 -9.49 -10.01
C ALA A 31 -4.62 -8.46 -11.11
N ALA A 32 -3.38 -7.97 -11.25
CA ALA A 32 -2.99 -7.04 -12.31
C ALA A 32 -3.21 -7.63 -13.70
N ASP A 33 -2.73 -8.86 -13.92
CA ASP A 33 -2.87 -9.58 -15.19
C ASP A 33 -4.33 -9.88 -15.52
N PHE A 34 -5.18 -10.11 -14.52
CA PHE A 34 -6.61 -10.23 -14.74
C PHE A 34 -7.24 -8.91 -15.19
N LEU A 35 -6.86 -7.79 -14.58
CA LEU A 35 -7.37 -6.45 -14.93
C LEU A 35 -6.97 -6.02 -16.35
N THR A 36 -5.89 -6.57 -16.93
CA THR A 36 -5.49 -6.28 -18.31
C THR A 36 -6.28 -7.06 -19.37
N LYS A 37 -7.11 -8.03 -18.98
CA LYS A 37 -7.87 -8.84 -19.93
C LYS A 37 -8.97 -8.06 -20.63
N LYS A 38 -9.23 -8.43 -21.88
CA LYS A 38 -10.45 -8.01 -22.59
C LYS A 38 -11.67 -8.69 -21.99
N VAL A 39 -12.85 -8.10 -22.19
CA VAL A 39 -14.10 -8.63 -21.62
C VAL A 39 -14.38 -10.07 -22.08
N ASP A 40 -14.06 -10.39 -23.33
CA ASP A 40 -14.27 -11.72 -23.93
C ASP A 40 -13.30 -12.79 -23.38
N GLU A 41 -12.19 -12.37 -22.76
CA GLU A 41 -11.20 -13.25 -22.14
C GLU A 41 -11.51 -13.52 -20.65
N ILE A 42 -12.51 -12.83 -20.09
CA ILE A 42 -12.93 -12.96 -18.70
C ILE A 42 -13.96 -14.10 -18.59
N VAL A 43 -13.47 -15.25 -18.15
CA VAL A 43 -14.30 -16.40 -17.83
C VAL A 43 -14.64 -16.37 -16.34
N LEU A 44 -15.92 -16.13 -16.04
CA LEU A 44 -16.50 -16.24 -14.70
C LEU A 44 -17.72 -17.17 -14.76
N PRO A 45 -18.05 -17.89 -13.66
CA PRO A 45 -19.25 -18.72 -13.62
C PRO A 45 -20.50 -17.92 -13.96
N GLU A 46 -21.36 -18.49 -14.81
CA GLU A 46 -22.66 -17.88 -15.09
C GLU A 46 -23.54 -17.88 -13.85
N ILE A 47 -24.28 -16.79 -13.66
CA ILE A 47 -25.16 -16.59 -12.53
C ILE A 47 -26.56 -16.45 -13.08
N ASN A 48 -27.43 -17.39 -12.71
CA ASN A 48 -28.84 -17.35 -13.04
C ASN A 48 -29.63 -16.99 -11.79
N ILE A 49 -30.69 -16.19 -11.98
CA ILE A 49 -31.61 -15.80 -10.91
C ILE A 49 -33.00 -16.37 -11.20
N GLY A 50 -33.70 -16.75 -10.12
CA GLY A 50 -35.07 -17.24 -10.14
C GLY A 50 -35.82 -16.79 -8.89
N GLU A 51 -37.03 -17.30 -8.70
CA GLU A 51 -37.92 -16.92 -7.58
C GLU A 51 -37.26 -17.12 -6.20
N GLU A 52 -36.51 -18.22 -6.03
CA GLU A 52 -35.83 -18.57 -4.78
C GLU A 52 -34.46 -17.90 -4.57
N SER A 53 -34.00 -17.05 -5.50
CA SER A 53 -32.69 -16.41 -5.36
C SER A 53 -32.64 -15.51 -4.13
N ASN A 54 -31.52 -15.53 -3.41
CA ASN A 54 -31.26 -14.60 -2.31
C ASN A 54 -30.62 -13.29 -2.81
N ASP A 55 -30.54 -12.29 -1.92
CA ASP A 55 -29.99 -10.98 -2.29
C ASP A 55 -28.52 -11.03 -2.72
N ASN A 56 -27.72 -11.96 -2.19
CA ASN A 56 -26.33 -12.11 -2.64
C ASN A 56 -26.26 -12.60 -4.09
N GLN A 57 -27.10 -13.57 -4.47
CA GLN A 57 -27.21 -14.03 -5.85
C GLN A 57 -27.69 -12.91 -6.77
N ARG A 58 -28.68 -12.12 -6.35
CA ARG A 58 -29.15 -10.95 -7.10
C ARG A 58 -28.04 -9.91 -7.30
N LYS A 59 -27.27 -9.59 -6.25
CA LYS A 59 -26.12 -8.68 -6.34
C LYS A 59 -25.08 -9.17 -7.34
N LYS A 60 -24.68 -10.45 -7.23
CA LYS A 60 -23.71 -11.03 -8.17
C LYS A 60 -24.23 -11.05 -9.61
N TYR A 61 -25.52 -11.31 -9.80
CA TYR A 61 -26.16 -11.23 -11.12
C TYR A 61 -26.11 -9.82 -11.71
N ILE A 62 -26.44 -8.79 -10.92
CA ILE A 62 -26.36 -7.38 -11.35
C ILE A 62 -24.94 -7.03 -11.77
N ILE A 63 -23.94 -7.37 -10.95
CA ILE A 63 -22.52 -7.20 -11.29
C ILE A 63 -22.19 -7.92 -12.58
N SER A 64 -22.62 -9.19 -12.72
CA SER A 64 -22.33 -10.02 -13.89
C SER A 64 -22.83 -9.41 -15.20
N ARG A 65 -23.99 -8.75 -15.18
CA ARG A 65 -24.53 -8.05 -16.35
C ARG A 65 -23.82 -6.74 -16.60
N TYR A 66 -23.55 -5.97 -15.54
CA TYR A 66 -22.95 -4.66 -15.66
C TYR A 66 -21.54 -4.74 -16.25
N TYR A 67 -20.69 -5.63 -15.73
CA TYR A 67 -19.30 -5.71 -16.20
C TYR A 67 -19.21 -6.15 -17.66
N LYS A 68 -20.07 -7.06 -18.12
CA LYS A 68 -20.07 -7.53 -19.52
C LYS A 68 -20.24 -6.38 -20.53
N SER A 69 -20.95 -5.31 -20.16
CA SER A 69 -21.15 -4.15 -21.02
C SER A 69 -20.20 -2.98 -20.74
N ASN A 70 -19.59 -2.93 -19.56
CA ASN A 70 -18.84 -1.75 -19.09
C ASN A 70 -17.37 -2.03 -18.81
N TRP A 71 -16.89 -3.26 -18.94
CA TRP A 71 -15.50 -3.60 -18.71
C TRP A 71 -14.58 -2.89 -19.71
N SER A 72 -13.42 -2.47 -19.23
CA SER A 72 -12.34 -2.00 -20.09
C SER A 72 -11.02 -2.48 -19.53
N GLN A 73 -10.15 -2.92 -20.43
CA GLN A 73 -8.84 -3.41 -20.07
C GLN A 73 -8.01 -2.28 -19.43
N PHE A 74 -7.28 -2.64 -18.37
CA PHE A 74 -6.33 -1.74 -17.73
C PHE A 74 -4.98 -1.83 -18.43
N ILE A 75 -4.21 -0.73 -18.43
CA ILE A 75 -2.77 -0.79 -18.74
C ILE A 75 -2.02 -1.09 -17.44
N LYS A 76 -1.27 -2.20 -17.44
CA LYS A 76 -0.44 -2.60 -16.30
C LYS A 76 0.89 -1.84 -16.28
N ILE A 77 1.18 -1.16 -15.18
CA ILE A 77 2.48 -0.55 -14.89
C ILE A 77 3.12 -1.36 -13.77
N CYS A 78 4.14 -2.16 -14.10
CA CYS A 78 4.86 -2.92 -13.10
C CYS A 78 5.95 -2.06 -12.45
N VAL A 79 5.88 -1.88 -11.13
CA VAL A 79 6.84 -1.06 -10.35
C VAL A 79 8.27 -1.60 -10.50
N ARG A 80 8.43 -2.93 -10.58
CA ARG A 80 9.72 -3.58 -10.84
C ARG A 80 10.31 -3.14 -12.19
N ASP A 81 9.49 -3.08 -13.22
CA ASP A 81 9.95 -2.68 -14.56
C ASP A 81 10.28 -1.18 -14.55
N VAL A 82 9.52 -0.36 -13.80
CA VAL A 82 9.89 1.05 -13.57
C VAL A 82 11.22 1.19 -12.81
N ILE A 83 11.48 0.38 -11.78
CA ILE A 83 12.80 0.33 -11.11
C ILE A 83 13.90 -0.01 -12.12
N THR A 84 13.62 -0.92 -13.07
CA THR A 84 14.58 -1.27 -14.13
C THR A 84 14.95 -0.07 -14.99
N THR A 85 14.04 0.89 -15.20
CA THR A 85 14.39 2.14 -15.90
C THR A 85 15.41 3.00 -15.14
N PHE A 86 15.44 2.96 -13.80
CA PHE A 86 16.47 3.63 -12.99
C PHE A 86 17.79 2.85 -12.97
N VAL A 87 17.70 1.51 -13.03
CA VAL A 87 18.89 0.66 -13.22
C VAL A 87 19.57 1.03 -14.53
N LEU A 88 18.81 1.10 -15.64
CA LEU A 88 19.28 1.47 -16.97
C LEU A 88 19.79 2.92 -17.12
N ASP A 89 19.59 3.77 -16.11
CA ASP A 89 20.25 5.10 -16.05
C ASP A 89 21.75 4.98 -15.71
N ASN A 90 22.21 3.78 -15.34
CA ASN A 90 23.60 3.48 -14.98
C ASN A 90 24.27 2.56 -16.01
N GLY A 91 25.58 2.73 -16.20
CA GLY A 91 26.39 1.85 -17.05
C GLY A 91 26.52 0.44 -16.46
N PHE A 92 26.62 -0.56 -17.33
CA PHE A 92 26.65 -1.98 -16.94
C PHE A 92 27.75 -2.29 -15.92
N ASP A 93 28.98 -1.86 -16.16
CA ASP A 93 30.11 -2.18 -15.27
C ASP A 93 29.93 -1.56 -13.86
N LYS A 94 29.31 -0.39 -13.75
CA LYS A 94 28.98 0.23 -12.45
C LYS A 94 27.86 -0.53 -11.72
N LEU A 95 26.87 -1.03 -12.46
CA LEU A 95 25.81 -1.86 -11.91
C LEU A 95 26.39 -3.16 -11.35
N VAL A 96 27.21 -3.86 -12.14
CA VAL A 96 27.88 -5.11 -11.72
C VAL A 96 28.71 -4.87 -10.47
N ALA A 97 29.54 -3.81 -10.44
CA ALA A 97 30.36 -3.49 -9.27
C ALA A 97 29.51 -3.22 -8.01
N TYR A 98 28.38 -2.53 -8.14
CA TYR A 98 27.46 -2.28 -7.02
C TYR A 98 26.76 -3.56 -6.55
N VAL A 99 26.27 -4.36 -7.49
CA VAL A 99 25.58 -5.62 -7.18
C VAL A 99 26.53 -6.61 -6.51
N ASN A 100 27.76 -6.72 -6.99
CA ASN A 100 28.74 -7.63 -6.39
C ASN A 100 29.09 -7.20 -4.96
N SER A 101 29.28 -5.89 -4.71
CA SER A 101 29.61 -5.40 -3.36
C SER A 101 28.44 -5.45 -2.39
N ALA A 102 27.20 -5.24 -2.85
CA ALA A 102 26.03 -5.10 -1.97
C ALA A 102 25.20 -6.39 -1.84
N VAL A 103 25.23 -7.27 -2.84
CA VAL A 103 24.33 -8.44 -2.95
C VAL A 103 25.08 -9.75 -2.73
N SER A 104 26.01 -10.10 -3.62
CA SER A 104 26.75 -11.38 -3.65
C SER A 104 28.00 -11.24 -4.53
N ASP A 105 29.17 -11.71 -4.07
CA ASP A 105 30.49 -11.46 -4.70
C ASP A 105 30.67 -12.11 -6.09
N GLU A 106 29.82 -13.06 -6.50
CA GLU A 106 29.98 -13.88 -7.73
C GLU A 106 28.73 -13.93 -8.64
N LEU A 107 27.99 -12.83 -8.79
CA LEU A 107 26.82 -12.82 -9.67
C LEU A 107 27.19 -12.85 -11.17
N GLN A 108 26.86 -13.96 -11.84
CA GLN A 108 27.08 -14.13 -13.29
C GLN A 108 26.02 -13.41 -14.13
N ILE A 109 26.12 -12.09 -14.24
CA ILE A 109 25.23 -11.29 -15.12
C ILE A 109 25.88 -10.80 -16.40
N ASP A 110 27.14 -11.17 -16.67
CA ASP A 110 27.91 -10.72 -17.86
C ASP A 110 27.24 -11.07 -19.19
N PHE A 111 26.49 -12.17 -19.24
CA PHE A 111 25.73 -12.57 -20.41
C PHE A 111 24.68 -11.52 -20.84
N LEU A 112 24.27 -10.62 -19.93
CA LEU A 112 23.33 -9.54 -20.20
C LEU A 112 23.99 -8.29 -20.81
N LYS A 113 25.32 -8.19 -20.87
CA LYS A 113 26.01 -6.93 -21.20
C LYS A 113 25.56 -6.33 -22.53
N SER A 114 25.50 -7.13 -23.60
CA SER A 114 25.10 -6.64 -24.92
C SER A 114 23.65 -6.15 -24.97
N GLU A 115 22.73 -6.93 -24.38
CA GLU A 115 21.31 -6.56 -24.29
C GLU A 115 21.12 -5.32 -23.41
N TYR A 116 21.84 -5.24 -22.29
CA TYR A 116 21.83 -4.10 -21.37
C TYR A 116 22.26 -2.81 -22.09
N GLU A 117 23.37 -2.84 -22.83
CA GLU A 117 23.86 -1.69 -23.59
C GLU A 117 22.87 -1.24 -24.67
N GLN A 118 22.17 -2.17 -25.32
CA GLN A 118 21.08 -1.86 -26.23
C GLN A 118 19.90 -1.18 -25.49
N LYS A 119 19.54 -1.70 -24.31
CA LYS A 119 18.45 -1.18 -23.49
C LYS A 119 18.75 0.19 -22.91
N ILE A 120 20.00 0.52 -22.58
CA ILE A 120 20.40 1.90 -22.18
C ILE A 120 20.00 2.90 -23.27
N LYS A 121 20.24 2.58 -24.55
CA LYS A 121 19.90 3.50 -25.66
C LYS A 121 18.40 3.74 -25.75
N GLN A 122 17.59 2.69 -25.59
CA GLN A 122 16.13 2.80 -25.55
C GLN A 122 15.68 3.59 -24.31
N ASN A 123 16.25 3.31 -23.15
CA ASN A 123 15.95 4.01 -21.90
C ASN A 123 16.27 5.51 -21.97
N LYS A 124 17.35 5.91 -22.64
CA LYS A 124 17.67 7.35 -22.86
C LYS A 124 16.60 8.07 -23.68
N HIS A 125 16.07 7.43 -24.72
CA HIS A 125 14.97 8.01 -25.49
C HIS A 125 13.69 8.09 -24.65
N PHE A 126 13.34 7.02 -23.94
CA PHE A 126 12.26 7.01 -22.95
C PHE A 126 12.38 8.17 -21.94
N MET A 127 13.56 8.36 -21.35
CA MET A 127 13.81 9.43 -20.38
C MET A 127 13.70 10.83 -20.99
N THR A 128 14.04 11.00 -22.26
CA THR A 128 13.89 12.27 -22.97
C THR A 128 12.41 12.65 -23.10
N ILE A 129 11.54 11.67 -23.41
CA ILE A 129 10.09 11.86 -23.46
C ILE A 129 9.53 12.20 -22.07
N LEU A 130 10.00 11.52 -21.01
CA LEU A 130 9.59 11.82 -19.64
C LEU A 130 10.01 13.23 -19.20
N THR A 131 11.23 13.66 -19.53
CA THR A 131 11.72 15.01 -19.26
C THR A 131 10.89 16.06 -20.00
N LYS A 132 10.61 15.83 -21.29
CA LYS A 132 9.71 16.68 -22.10
C LYS A 132 8.36 16.87 -21.38
N ARG A 133 7.78 15.78 -20.86
CA ARG A 133 6.50 15.85 -20.12
C ARG A 133 6.63 16.58 -18.79
N SER A 134 7.71 16.36 -18.05
CA SER A 134 7.98 17.03 -16.76
C SER A 134 8.09 18.55 -16.93
N GLU A 135 8.74 18.99 -18.00
CA GLU A 135 8.87 20.39 -18.41
C GLU A 135 7.59 20.98 -19.01
N LYS A 136 6.47 20.23 -18.96
CA LYS A 136 5.15 20.60 -19.52
C LYS A 136 5.19 20.88 -21.03
N LYS A 137 6.18 20.36 -21.75
CA LYS A 137 6.19 20.39 -23.21
C LYS A 137 5.17 19.40 -23.76
N GLU A 138 4.72 19.67 -24.98
CA GLU A 138 3.74 18.83 -25.68
C GLU A 138 4.32 17.44 -25.97
N ILE A 139 3.54 16.40 -25.68
CA ILE A 139 3.90 15.00 -26.00
C ILE A 139 3.07 14.61 -27.21
N VAL A 140 3.74 14.22 -28.28
CA VAL A 140 3.06 13.81 -29.52
C VAL A 140 2.60 12.35 -29.41
N LYS A 141 1.79 11.89 -30.36
CA LYS A 141 1.25 10.54 -30.37
C LYS A 141 2.35 9.48 -30.41
N GLU A 142 3.35 9.69 -31.24
CA GLU A 142 4.49 8.79 -31.45
C GLU A 142 5.32 8.62 -30.17
N ASP A 143 5.47 9.71 -29.40
CA ASP A 143 6.13 9.68 -28.08
C ASP A 143 5.34 8.76 -27.11
N ALA A 144 4.01 8.85 -27.12
CA ALA A 144 3.15 8.06 -26.25
C ALA A 144 3.10 6.58 -26.66
N GLU A 145 3.06 6.30 -27.96
CA GLU A 145 3.17 4.95 -28.53
C GLU A 145 4.51 4.30 -28.21
N TYR A 146 5.61 5.06 -28.31
CA TYR A 146 6.93 4.58 -27.92
C TYR A 146 6.98 4.21 -26.44
N VAL A 147 6.45 5.07 -25.56
CA VAL A 147 6.42 4.82 -24.11
C VAL A 147 5.58 3.57 -23.79
N TYR A 148 4.44 3.40 -24.45
CA TYR A 148 3.61 2.19 -24.31
C TYR A 148 4.38 0.94 -24.73
N ASP A 149 4.90 0.92 -25.96
CA ASP A 149 5.60 -0.26 -26.49
C ASP A 149 6.87 -0.59 -25.69
N TYR A 150 7.63 0.43 -25.29
CA TYR A 150 8.83 0.24 -24.47
C TYR A 150 8.49 -0.37 -23.12
N LEU A 151 7.54 0.19 -22.37
CA LEU A 151 7.22 -0.26 -21.01
C LEU A 151 6.42 -1.56 -20.96
N ILE A 152 5.49 -1.76 -21.91
CA ILE A 152 4.53 -2.86 -21.85
C ILE A 152 5.05 -4.09 -22.61
N ASN A 153 5.72 -3.90 -23.75
CA ASN A 153 6.13 -5.00 -24.61
C ASN A 153 7.63 -5.33 -24.51
N LYS A 154 8.50 -4.31 -24.40
CA LYS A 154 9.97 -4.49 -24.54
C LYS A 154 10.73 -4.58 -23.23
N LEU A 155 10.34 -3.83 -22.21
CA LEU A 155 11.05 -3.77 -20.93
C LEU A 155 10.79 -5.02 -20.05
N PRO A 156 9.57 -5.58 -19.96
CA PRO A 156 9.29 -6.68 -19.06
C PRO A 156 10.09 -7.95 -19.35
N SER A 157 10.35 -8.26 -20.63
CA SER A 157 11.19 -9.39 -21.04
C SER A 157 12.64 -9.20 -20.56
N PHE A 158 13.18 -8.00 -20.70
CA PHE A 158 14.50 -7.64 -20.22
C PHE A 158 14.61 -7.67 -18.69
N THR A 159 13.62 -7.11 -17.97
CA THR A 159 13.56 -7.22 -16.51
C THR A 159 13.48 -8.68 -16.05
N THR A 160 12.81 -9.54 -16.82
CA THR A 160 12.79 -10.98 -16.56
C THR A 160 14.15 -11.63 -16.81
N ALA A 161 14.91 -11.18 -17.81
CA ALA A 161 16.28 -11.62 -18.05
C ALA A 161 17.22 -11.20 -16.89
N ILE A 162 17.10 -9.97 -16.39
CA ILE A 162 17.79 -9.51 -15.17
C ILE A 162 17.40 -10.40 -13.98
N LYS A 163 16.09 -10.65 -13.80
CA LYS A 163 15.61 -11.53 -12.73
C LYS A 163 16.25 -12.91 -12.81
N LYS A 164 16.32 -13.50 -14.01
CA LYS A 164 16.93 -14.82 -14.22
C LYS A 164 18.41 -14.80 -13.89
N GLY A 165 19.16 -13.78 -14.34
CA GLY A 165 20.59 -13.63 -14.04
C GLY A 165 20.85 -13.46 -12.54
N LEU A 166 20.06 -12.63 -11.87
CA LEU A 166 20.15 -12.40 -10.42
C LEU A 166 19.51 -13.50 -9.57
N SER A 167 18.83 -14.51 -10.15
CA SER A 167 18.23 -15.61 -9.38
C SER A 167 18.91 -16.95 -9.71
N ALA A 168 20.06 -16.92 -10.38
CA ALA A 168 20.74 -18.14 -10.84
C ALA A 168 21.08 -19.07 -9.68
N GLU A 169 21.54 -18.51 -8.55
CA GLU A 169 21.81 -19.27 -7.33
C GLU A 169 20.63 -19.25 -6.37
N SER A 170 20.00 -18.08 -6.18
CA SER A 170 18.83 -17.94 -5.32
C SER A 170 17.94 -16.76 -5.68
N TYR A 171 16.61 -16.94 -5.64
CA TYR A 171 15.65 -15.83 -5.72
C TYR A 171 15.91 -14.71 -4.70
N ARG A 172 16.58 -15.03 -3.58
CA ARG A 172 16.97 -14.07 -2.55
C ARG A 172 17.86 -12.95 -3.08
N GLU A 173 18.75 -13.23 -4.02
CA GLU A 173 19.69 -12.26 -4.59
C GLU A 173 18.95 -11.22 -5.41
N PHE A 174 18.09 -11.67 -6.33
CA PHE A 174 17.17 -10.81 -7.07
C PHE A 174 16.32 -9.94 -6.13
N SER A 175 15.69 -10.55 -5.12
CA SER A 175 14.86 -9.78 -4.19
C SER A 175 15.66 -8.75 -3.42
N LYS A 176 16.87 -9.08 -2.98
CA LYS A 176 17.76 -8.17 -2.25
C LYS A 176 18.20 -7.01 -3.16
N ALA A 177 18.60 -7.31 -4.40
CA ALA A 177 19.01 -6.30 -5.38
C ALA A 177 17.90 -5.29 -5.66
N PHE A 178 16.68 -5.76 -6.01
CA PHE A 178 15.57 -4.87 -6.33
C PHE A 178 15.04 -4.09 -5.11
N GLN A 179 15.19 -4.64 -3.91
CA GLN A 179 14.92 -3.90 -2.69
C GLN A 179 15.92 -2.75 -2.51
N LEU A 180 17.23 -3.03 -2.62
CA LEU A 180 18.28 -2.01 -2.55
C LEU A 180 18.11 -0.93 -3.62
N PHE A 181 17.79 -1.30 -4.86
CA PHE A 181 17.51 -0.34 -5.91
C PHE A 181 16.34 0.58 -5.55
N GLY A 182 15.24 0.01 -5.05
CA GLY A 182 14.10 0.80 -4.59
C GLY A 182 14.48 1.76 -3.44
N ASP A 183 15.23 1.26 -2.45
CA ASP A 183 15.70 2.04 -1.31
C ASP A 183 16.61 3.19 -1.76
N ASN A 184 17.57 2.91 -2.64
CA ASN A 184 18.47 3.91 -3.20
C ASN A 184 17.74 4.95 -4.04
N ILE A 185 16.75 4.55 -4.84
CA ILE A 185 15.92 5.52 -5.60
C ILE A 185 15.23 6.48 -4.63
N ARG A 186 14.71 5.99 -3.50
CA ARG A 186 14.08 6.84 -2.47
C ARG A 186 15.10 7.67 -1.67
N LYS A 187 16.35 7.23 -1.56
CA LYS A 187 17.46 7.98 -0.94
C LYS A 187 18.00 9.08 -1.85
N SER A 188 18.30 8.77 -3.12
CA SER A 188 19.18 9.59 -3.97
C SER A 188 18.60 9.90 -5.35
N GLY A 189 17.48 9.27 -5.73
CA GLY A 189 16.95 9.32 -7.10
C GLY A 189 17.69 8.40 -8.09
N CYS A 190 18.69 7.64 -7.63
CA CYS A 190 19.49 6.71 -8.44
C CYS A 190 19.45 5.29 -7.85
N ALA A 191 19.43 4.26 -8.70
CA ALA A 191 19.35 2.87 -8.25
C ALA A 191 20.60 2.37 -7.50
N ILE A 192 21.77 2.95 -7.73
CA ILE A 192 23.06 2.47 -7.18
C ILE A 192 23.78 3.50 -6.30
N THR A 193 23.08 4.54 -5.84
CA THR A 193 23.66 5.58 -4.97
C THR A 193 22.90 5.66 -3.65
N GLU A 194 23.65 5.60 -2.54
CA GLU A 194 23.06 5.47 -1.19
C GLU A 194 22.97 6.82 -0.44
N THR A 195 23.47 7.90 -1.05
CA THR A 195 23.47 9.24 -0.45
C THR A 195 22.04 9.76 -0.27
N PHE A 196 21.64 10.01 0.98
CA PHE A 196 20.30 10.47 1.31
C PHE A 196 20.09 11.96 1.02
N ASP A 197 19.12 12.26 0.16
CA ASP A 197 18.51 13.57 -0.07
C ASP A 197 16.98 13.43 -0.04
N SER A 198 16.34 14.14 0.90
CA SER A 198 14.90 14.07 1.13
C SER A 198 14.05 14.53 -0.05
N LYS A 199 14.63 15.24 -1.03
CA LYS A 199 13.91 15.63 -2.27
C LYS A 199 13.55 14.42 -3.14
N ASN A 200 14.26 13.30 -2.99
CA ASN A 200 14.11 12.14 -3.86
C ASN A 200 13.12 11.07 -3.35
N ILE A 201 12.51 11.27 -2.19
CA ILE A 201 11.59 10.30 -1.55
C ILE A 201 10.49 9.84 -2.52
N TYR A 202 10.03 10.73 -3.41
CA TYR A 202 8.95 10.46 -4.34
C TYR A 202 9.42 10.14 -5.77
N CYS A 203 10.72 10.06 -6.07
CA CYS A 203 11.21 9.90 -7.45
C CYS A 203 10.58 8.70 -8.19
N LEU A 204 10.42 7.56 -7.51
CA LEU A 204 9.78 6.39 -8.10
C LEU A 204 8.29 6.65 -8.43
N ALA A 205 7.54 7.23 -7.50
CA ALA A 205 6.14 7.57 -7.68
C ALA A 205 5.95 8.68 -8.75
N GLU A 206 6.85 9.64 -8.82
CA GLU A 206 6.88 10.70 -9.83
C GLU A 206 7.13 10.13 -11.24
N ARG A 207 8.04 9.17 -11.38
CA ARG A 207 8.27 8.47 -12.66
C ARG A 207 7.03 7.71 -13.10
N ILE A 208 6.40 6.94 -12.20
CA ILE A 208 5.11 6.25 -12.48
C ILE A 208 4.03 7.26 -12.90
N ASN A 209 3.96 8.41 -12.22
CA ASN A 209 3.00 9.46 -12.52
C ASN A 209 3.21 10.10 -13.89
N LEU A 210 4.46 10.35 -14.30
CA LEU A 210 4.77 10.83 -15.66
C LEU A 210 4.38 9.80 -16.71
N ILE A 211 4.65 8.51 -16.46
CA ILE A 211 4.24 7.39 -17.32
C ILE A 211 2.72 7.40 -17.49
N ILE A 212 1.94 7.44 -16.40
CA ILE A 212 0.47 7.51 -16.48
C ILE A 212 0.02 8.71 -17.32
N LYS A 213 0.60 9.90 -17.10
CA LYS A 213 0.25 11.10 -17.86
C LYS A 213 0.54 10.99 -19.36
N ILE A 214 1.55 10.23 -19.76
CA ILE A 214 1.88 9.97 -21.17
C ILE A 214 0.94 8.89 -21.74
N LEU A 215 0.72 7.79 -21.01
CA LEU A 215 -0.17 6.72 -21.44
C LEU A 215 -1.64 7.14 -21.53
N LYS A 216 -2.05 8.21 -20.84
CA LYS A 216 -3.35 8.85 -21.09
C LYS A 216 -3.47 9.36 -22.53
N ILE A 217 -2.40 9.93 -23.09
CA ILE A 217 -2.36 10.42 -24.47
C ILE A 217 -2.49 9.23 -25.43
N TYR A 218 -1.77 8.13 -25.16
CA TYR A 218 -1.93 6.88 -25.91
C TYR A 218 -3.38 6.37 -25.90
N ASN A 219 -4.06 6.39 -24.75
CA ASN A 219 -5.45 5.90 -24.65
C ASN A 219 -6.51 6.80 -25.31
N ASN A 220 -6.29 8.12 -25.38
CA ASN A 220 -7.20 9.04 -26.11
C ASN A 220 -7.37 8.62 -27.58
N GLU A 221 -6.32 8.05 -28.17
CA GLU A 221 -6.32 7.63 -29.56
C GLU A 221 -6.97 6.25 -29.78
N ASN A 222 -7.24 5.48 -28.71
CA ASN A 222 -7.60 4.06 -28.80
C ASN A 222 -8.94 3.71 -28.16
N THR A 223 -9.16 4.06 -26.89
CA THR A 223 -10.31 3.57 -26.11
C THR A 223 -11.11 4.67 -25.43
N ASN A 224 -10.56 5.90 -25.32
CA ASN A 224 -11.08 7.01 -24.50
C ASN A 224 -11.32 6.65 -23.01
N ARG A 225 -10.85 5.48 -22.55
CA ARG A 225 -10.91 5.06 -21.15
C ARG A 225 -9.50 4.84 -20.63
N HIS A 226 -9.18 5.53 -19.55
CA HIS A 226 -7.84 5.63 -19.01
C HIS A 226 -7.70 4.83 -17.72
N TYR A 227 -7.68 3.52 -17.85
CA TYR A 227 -7.61 2.61 -16.72
C TYR A 227 -6.18 2.09 -16.55
N PHE A 228 -5.63 2.26 -15.36
CA PHE A 228 -4.25 1.88 -15.04
C PHE A 228 -4.21 1.01 -13.79
N VAL A 229 -3.43 -0.07 -13.83
CA VAL A 229 -3.15 -0.90 -12.66
C VAL A 229 -1.65 -0.88 -12.37
N ILE A 230 -1.28 -0.58 -11.12
CA ILE A 230 0.11 -0.51 -10.67
C ILE A 230 0.45 -1.76 -9.85
N ASP A 231 1.38 -2.57 -10.34
CA ASP A 231 1.82 -3.84 -9.73
C ASP A 231 3.28 -3.76 -9.26
N ALA A 232 3.60 -3.57 -7.98
CA ALA A 232 2.74 -3.27 -6.85
C ALA A 232 3.50 -2.29 -5.94
N PHE A 233 2.78 -1.48 -5.15
CA PHE A 233 3.40 -0.57 -4.18
C PHE A 233 3.97 -1.35 -3.01
N ARG A 234 5.21 -1.02 -2.65
CA ARG A 234 5.92 -1.65 -1.53
C ARG A 234 6.36 -0.67 -0.44
N ASN A 235 6.27 0.64 -0.69
CA ASN A 235 6.47 1.67 0.33
C ASN A 235 5.19 2.52 0.49
N PRO A 236 4.76 2.84 1.72
CA PRO A 236 3.50 3.54 1.95
C PRO A 236 3.49 4.96 1.37
N PHE A 237 4.63 5.65 1.33
CA PHE A 237 4.73 7.01 0.77
C PHE A 237 4.50 7.03 -0.75
N GLU A 238 4.89 5.97 -1.46
CA GLU A 238 4.59 5.82 -2.89
C GLU A 238 3.07 5.76 -3.13
N SER A 239 2.35 4.96 -2.35
CA SER A 239 0.88 4.86 -2.49
C SER A 239 0.16 6.14 -2.03
N MET A 240 0.65 6.79 -0.98
CA MET A 240 0.12 8.06 -0.48
C MET A 240 0.29 9.18 -1.50
N PHE A 241 1.40 9.20 -2.25
CA PHE A 241 1.62 10.16 -3.33
C PHE A 241 0.44 10.17 -4.32
N PHE A 242 -0.08 9.01 -4.70
CA PHE A 242 -1.21 8.90 -5.61
C PHE A 242 -2.54 9.22 -4.93
N LYS A 243 -2.74 8.72 -3.70
CA LYS A 243 -3.96 8.97 -2.90
C LYS A 243 -4.21 10.47 -2.67
N GLU A 244 -3.16 11.26 -2.49
CA GLU A 244 -3.26 12.71 -2.31
C GLU A 244 -3.46 13.49 -3.62
N ARG A 245 -3.20 12.88 -4.78
CA ARG A 245 -3.21 13.56 -6.10
C ARG A 245 -4.39 13.19 -6.99
N TYR A 246 -4.93 11.99 -6.82
CA TYR A 246 -5.94 11.44 -7.70
C TYR A 246 -7.15 10.98 -6.90
N SER A 247 -8.30 11.64 -7.10
CA SER A 247 -9.57 11.23 -6.51
C SER A 247 -10.07 9.88 -7.05
N ALA A 248 -9.60 9.47 -8.22
CA ALA A 248 -9.90 8.19 -8.86
C ALA A 248 -8.80 7.12 -8.63
N PHE A 249 -7.95 7.31 -7.61
CA PHE A 249 -6.99 6.31 -7.18
C PHE A 249 -7.57 5.46 -6.05
N TYR A 250 -7.44 4.14 -6.17
CA TYR A 250 -7.86 3.17 -5.17
C TYR A 250 -6.72 2.18 -4.89
N LEU A 251 -6.31 2.07 -3.63
CA LEU A 251 -5.32 1.09 -3.22
C LEU A 251 -6.01 -0.21 -2.78
N MET A 252 -5.75 -1.31 -3.48
CA MET A 252 -6.25 -2.64 -3.16
C MET A 252 -5.14 -3.49 -2.51
N ALA A 253 -5.39 -3.94 -1.29
CA ALA A 253 -4.54 -4.90 -0.60
C ALA A 253 -4.98 -6.32 -0.92
N ILE A 254 -4.14 -7.07 -1.64
CA ILE A 254 -4.34 -8.51 -1.87
C ILE A 254 -3.67 -9.27 -0.74
N LYS A 255 -4.47 -10.02 0.01
CA LYS A 255 -4.03 -10.85 1.14
C LYS A 255 -4.21 -12.31 0.78
N SER A 256 -3.43 -13.19 1.40
CA SER A 256 -3.59 -14.64 1.28
C SER A 256 -3.34 -15.25 2.65
N PRO A 257 -4.04 -16.35 3.02
CA PRO A 257 -3.63 -17.15 4.16
C PRO A 257 -2.16 -17.53 4.06
N GLU A 258 -1.46 -17.57 5.19
CA GLU A 258 -0.01 -17.81 5.23
C GLU A 258 0.34 -19.19 4.66
N ASP A 259 -0.46 -20.22 4.94
CA ASP A 259 -0.25 -21.57 4.39
C ASP A 259 -0.37 -21.64 2.87
N ASP A 260 -1.34 -20.91 2.30
CA ASP A 260 -1.53 -20.83 0.84
C ASP A 260 -0.36 -20.08 0.19
N ARG A 261 0.08 -18.99 0.81
CA ARG A 261 1.23 -18.22 0.36
C ARG A 261 2.52 -19.04 0.42
N HIS A 262 2.74 -19.78 1.51
CA HIS A 262 3.90 -20.66 1.67
C HIS A 262 3.92 -21.77 0.62
N ASP A 263 2.77 -22.39 0.32
CA ASP A 263 2.66 -23.40 -0.74
C ASP A 263 3.04 -22.83 -2.11
N ARG A 264 2.55 -21.62 -2.45
CA ARG A 264 2.91 -20.92 -3.69
C ARG A 264 4.41 -20.56 -3.74
N LEU A 265 4.96 -19.99 -2.67
CA LEU A 265 6.39 -19.63 -2.59
C LEU A 265 7.30 -20.84 -2.74
N PHE A 266 6.94 -21.96 -2.12
CA PHE A 266 7.69 -23.20 -2.22
C PHE A 266 7.63 -23.76 -3.64
N LYS A 267 6.44 -23.82 -4.26
CA LYS A 267 6.29 -24.43 -5.59
C LYS A 267 6.74 -23.55 -6.75
N GLU A 268 6.55 -22.24 -6.68
CA GLU A 268 6.86 -21.31 -7.77
C GLU A 268 8.29 -20.76 -7.70
N LEU A 269 8.82 -20.55 -6.49
CA LEU A 269 10.12 -19.91 -6.27
C LEU A 269 11.14 -20.81 -5.57
N ASN A 270 10.77 -22.06 -5.25
CA ASN A 270 11.62 -23.04 -4.56
C ASN A 270 12.21 -22.51 -3.23
N LEU A 271 11.43 -21.69 -2.51
CA LEU A 271 11.85 -21.10 -1.24
C LEU A 271 11.49 -22.02 -0.07
N ASN A 272 12.47 -22.29 0.78
CA ASN A 272 12.23 -23.01 2.04
C ASN A 272 11.66 -22.08 3.12
N LYS A 273 11.17 -22.66 4.23
CA LYS A 273 10.54 -21.92 5.33
C LYS A 273 11.43 -20.81 5.91
N THR A 274 12.72 -21.10 6.14
CA THR A 274 13.67 -20.12 6.67
C THR A 274 13.84 -18.94 5.73
N GLN A 275 13.97 -19.19 4.43
CA GLN A 275 14.08 -18.15 3.40
C GLN A 275 12.81 -17.30 3.33
N ILE A 276 11.62 -17.91 3.49
CA ILE A 276 10.34 -17.18 3.52
C ILE A 276 10.29 -16.25 4.74
N GLU A 277 10.68 -16.73 5.92
CA GLU A 277 10.71 -15.91 7.14
C GLU A 277 11.70 -14.74 7.04
N GLU A 278 12.88 -14.96 6.47
CA GLU A 278 13.85 -13.89 6.20
C GLU A 278 13.30 -12.87 5.20
N GLN A 279 12.59 -13.34 4.17
CA GLN A 279 11.97 -12.48 3.18
C GLN A 279 10.86 -11.60 3.80
N ASP A 280 10.00 -12.20 4.62
CA ASP A 280 8.93 -11.48 5.33
C ASP A 280 9.45 -10.38 6.24
N LYS A 281 10.56 -10.65 6.95
CA LYS A 281 11.25 -9.65 7.79
C LYS A 281 11.81 -8.49 6.97
N LYS A 282 12.27 -8.74 5.75
CA LYS A 282 12.77 -7.69 4.85
C LYS A 282 11.65 -6.86 4.22
N GLU A 283 10.51 -7.47 3.94
CA GLU A 283 9.32 -6.76 3.45
C GLU A 283 8.69 -5.83 4.50
N ASN A 284 8.97 -6.09 5.79
CA ASN A 284 8.42 -5.38 6.93
C ASN A 284 9.50 -5.22 8.01
N PRO A 285 10.43 -4.27 7.83
CA PRO A 285 11.47 -4.04 8.81
C PRO A 285 10.87 -3.65 10.16
N ASP A 286 11.50 -4.15 11.22
CA ASP A 286 11.18 -3.77 12.58
C ASP A 286 11.47 -2.28 12.83
N GLY A 287 10.60 -1.62 13.60
CA GLY A 287 10.78 -0.23 14.03
C GLY A 287 9.90 0.76 13.28
N SER A 288 9.83 1.97 13.81
CA SER A 288 9.09 3.07 13.19
C SER A 288 9.92 3.73 12.08
N PRO A 289 9.31 4.20 10.98
CA PRO A 289 9.95 5.08 9.99
C PRO A 289 10.62 6.33 10.60
N LEU A 290 10.26 6.70 11.83
CA LEU A 290 10.84 7.85 12.55
C LEU A 290 12.14 7.50 13.30
N GLU A 291 12.54 6.22 13.37
CA GLU A 291 13.72 5.77 14.10
C GLU A 291 15.01 5.90 13.29
N SER A 292 14.96 5.62 11.97
CA SER A 292 16.11 5.76 11.10
C SER A 292 15.71 6.11 9.67
N ARG A 293 16.65 6.75 8.94
CA ARG A 293 16.47 7.06 7.51
C ARG A 293 16.35 5.80 6.66
N ASP A 294 17.03 4.71 7.04
CA ASP A 294 16.97 3.45 6.30
C ASP A 294 15.60 2.78 6.44
N ILE A 295 15.02 2.75 7.65
CA ILE A 295 13.65 2.25 7.85
C ILE A 295 12.65 3.15 7.12
N PHE A 296 12.86 4.47 7.14
CA PHE A 296 12.00 5.41 6.43
C PHE A 296 11.90 5.13 4.93
N VAL A 297 13.05 4.90 4.28
CA VAL A 297 13.05 4.63 2.85
C VAL A 297 12.65 3.20 2.54
N SER A 298 12.91 2.22 3.41
CA SER A 298 12.68 0.80 3.13
C SER A 298 11.23 0.45 2.72
N GLN A 299 11.05 -0.76 2.18
CA GLN A 299 9.72 -1.32 1.95
C GLN A 299 9.00 -1.54 3.28
N ASN A 300 7.69 -1.32 3.31
CA ASN A 300 6.84 -1.62 4.46
C ASN A 300 5.45 -2.02 3.96
N ILE A 301 5.30 -3.30 3.63
CA ILE A 301 4.07 -3.85 3.04
C ILE A 301 2.91 -3.75 4.02
N SER A 302 3.15 -3.96 5.31
CA SER A 302 2.13 -3.87 6.36
C SER A 302 1.53 -2.47 6.44
N ALA A 303 2.37 -1.42 6.36
CA ALA A 303 1.90 -0.04 6.31
C ALA A 303 1.14 0.28 5.02
N CYS A 304 1.52 -0.29 3.87
CA CYS A 304 0.74 -0.18 2.64
C CYS A 304 -0.64 -0.84 2.78
N ILE A 305 -0.68 -2.05 3.36
CA ILE A 305 -1.91 -2.80 3.61
C ILE A 305 -2.81 -2.01 4.55
N GLU A 306 -2.29 -1.44 5.65
CA GLU A 306 -3.08 -0.63 6.60
C GLU A 306 -3.73 0.59 5.94
N LYS A 307 -3.07 1.16 4.93
CA LYS A 307 -3.54 2.35 4.20
C LYS A 307 -4.45 2.04 3.00
N ALA A 308 -4.63 0.77 2.66
CA ALA A 308 -5.45 0.33 1.54
C ALA A 308 -6.93 0.70 1.75
N ASP A 309 -7.62 0.97 0.64
CA ASP A 309 -9.04 1.30 0.62
C ASP A 309 -9.89 0.03 0.54
N ILE A 310 -9.38 -0.99 -0.14
CA ILE A 310 -10.08 -2.25 -0.43
C ILE A 310 -9.18 -3.40 -0.02
N HIS A 311 -9.73 -4.39 0.68
CA HIS A 311 -9.02 -5.61 1.06
C HIS A 311 -9.65 -6.81 0.37
N ILE A 312 -8.85 -7.56 -0.39
CA ILE A 312 -9.30 -8.75 -1.10
C ILE A 312 -8.49 -9.94 -0.59
N ASN A 313 -9.18 -10.97 -0.12
CA ASN A 313 -8.55 -12.22 0.27
C ASN A 313 -8.47 -13.17 -0.93
N ASN A 314 -7.26 -13.63 -1.24
CA ASN A 314 -6.94 -14.55 -2.31
C ASN A 314 -6.57 -15.90 -1.71
N ILE A 315 -7.60 -16.66 -1.35
CA ILE A 315 -7.46 -18.01 -0.81
C ILE A 315 -6.99 -19.00 -1.87
N GLY A 316 -6.45 -20.13 -1.44
CA GLY A 316 -6.16 -21.30 -2.27
C GLY A 316 -4.69 -21.52 -2.62
N LYS A 317 -4.28 -22.79 -2.61
CA LYS A 317 -2.91 -23.23 -2.90
C LYS A 317 -2.53 -23.10 -4.37
N HIS A 318 -1.27 -23.33 -4.70
CA HIS A 318 -0.80 -23.34 -6.08
C HIS A 318 -1.63 -24.30 -6.94
N GLY A 319 -2.16 -23.78 -8.06
CA GLY A 319 -2.99 -24.54 -9.01
C GLY A 319 -4.45 -24.75 -8.60
N SER A 320 -4.95 -24.07 -7.55
CA SER A 320 -6.36 -24.18 -7.14
C SER A 320 -7.30 -23.24 -7.93
N ASP A 321 -8.57 -23.63 -8.09
CA ASP A 321 -9.61 -22.86 -8.81
C ASP A 321 -10.16 -21.64 -8.03
N SER A 322 -9.64 -21.38 -6.83
CA SER A 322 -10.03 -20.25 -5.98
C SER A 322 -9.80 -18.88 -6.63
N PHE A 323 -9.05 -18.83 -7.73
CA PHE A 323 -8.89 -17.65 -8.57
C PHE A 323 -10.23 -17.06 -9.02
N ASN A 324 -11.30 -17.85 -9.12
CA ASN A 324 -12.61 -17.32 -9.50
C ASN A 324 -13.21 -16.37 -8.46
N GLU A 325 -12.92 -16.56 -7.17
CA GLU A 325 -13.36 -15.63 -6.12
C GLU A 325 -12.60 -14.30 -6.20
N LEU A 326 -11.26 -14.34 -6.32
CA LEU A 326 -10.43 -13.16 -6.52
C LEU A 326 -10.91 -12.36 -7.74
N LYS A 327 -11.07 -13.03 -8.90
CA LYS A 327 -11.56 -12.41 -10.14
C LYS A 327 -12.95 -11.80 -9.97
N GLY A 328 -13.88 -12.52 -9.33
CA GLY A 328 -15.22 -12.02 -9.05
C GLY A 328 -15.23 -10.78 -8.16
N ARG A 329 -14.37 -10.72 -7.13
CA ARG A 329 -14.20 -9.54 -6.27
C ARG A 329 -13.59 -8.37 -7.03
N LEU A 330 -12.59 -8.59 -7.88
CA LEU A 330 -12.01 -7.56 -8.74
C LEU A 330 -13.06 -6.97 -9.69
N VAL A 331 -13.85 -7.82 -10.36
CA VAL A 331 -14.96 -7.38 -11.22
C VAL A 331 -15.99 -6.57 -10.43
N THR A 332 -16.32 -7.01 -9.22
CA THR A 332 -17.26 -6.31 -8.33
C THR A 332 -16.77 -4.90 -7.99
N TYR A 333 -15.52 -4.77 -7.52
CA TYR A 333 -14.99 -3.47 -7.13
C TYR A 333 -14.76 -2.53 -8.32
N VAL A 334 -14.29 -3.03 -9.47
CA VAL A 334 -14.20 -2.21 -10.69
C VAL A 334 -15.58 -1.71 -11.10
N SER A 335 -16.61 -2.55 -11.09
CA SER A 335 -17.99 -2.17 -11.40
C SER A 335 -18.52 -1.10 -10.44
N LEU A 336 -18.21 -1.21 -9.15
CA LEU A 336 -18.60 -0.23 -8.12
C LEU A 336 -17.83 1.09 -8.20
N ILE A 337 -16.57 1.08 -8.65
CA ILE A 337 -15.79 2.30 -8.91
C ILE A 337 -16.39 3.06 -10.11
N GLN A 338 -16.73 2.33 -11.18
CA GLN A 338 -17.38 2.86 -12.37
C GLN A 338 -18.78 3.41 -12.04
N HIS A 339 -19.58 2.65 -11.28
CA HIS A 339 -20.94 3.02 -10.92
C HIS A 339 -21.22 2.80 -9.42
N PRO A 340 -20.90 3.80 -8.58
CA PRO A 340 -21.24 3.77 -7.16
C PRO A 340 -22.74 3.57 -6.94
N GLY A 341 -23.10 2.64 -6.04
CA GLY A 341 -24.50 2.33 -5.71
C GLY A 341 -25.14 1.25 -6.58
N LEU A 342 -24.38 0.63 -7.50
CA LEU A 342 -24.88 -0.48 -8.35
C LEU A 342 -25.45 -1.64 -7.54
N ILE A 343 -24.83 -1.95 -6.40
CA ILE A 343 -25.35 -2.87 -5.39
C ILE A 343 -25.13 -2.27 -4.01
N THR A 344 -25.93 -2.70 -3.03
CA THR A 344 -25.72 -2.34 -1.63
C THR A 344 -24.52 -3.10 -1.05
N PRO A 345 -23.78 -2.54 -0.08
CA PRO A 345 -22.67 -3.23 0.57
C PRO A 345 -23.14 -4.49 1.31
N GLU A 346 -22.20 -5.41 1.57
CA GLU A 346 -22.38 -6.52 2.50
C GLU A 346 -22.43 -6.03 3.95
N ARG A 347 -22.93 -6.88 4.85
CA ARG A 347 -23.02 -6.55 6.29
C ARG A 347 -21.64 -6.17 6.84
N ASP A 348 -20.63 -6.97 6.55
CA ASP A 348 -19.28 -6.76 7.06
C ASP A 348 -18.64 -5.49 6.49
N GLU A 349 -18.89 -5.17 5.20
CA GLU A 349 -18.42 -3.92 4.58
C GLU A 349 -19.04 -2.69 5.27
N LYS A 350 -20.35 -2.72 5.56
CA LYS A 350 -21.04 -1.65 6.27
C LYS A 350 -20.47 -1.46 7.68
N LEU A 351 -20.27 -2.55 8.43
CA LEU A 351 -19.76 -2.50 9.79
C LEU A 351 -18.30 -2.06 9.83
N MET A 352 -17.49 -2.53 8.89
CA MET A 352 -16.09 -2.12 8.75
C MET A 352 -15.98 -0.63 8.42
N GLN A 353 -16.86 -0.08 7.57
CA GLN A 353 -16.89 1.36 7.30
C GLN A 353 -17.15 2.16 8.57
N ILE A 354 -18.04 1.69 9.46
CA ILE A 354 -18.36 2.37 10.71
C ILE A 354 -17.18 2.29 11.69
N ALA A 355 -16.53 1.12 11.80
CA ALA A 355 -15.30 0.97 12.58
C ALA A 355 -14.19 1.89 12.05
N TYR A 356 -14.03 1.96 10.72
CA TYR A 356 -13.07 2.82 10.07
C TYR A 356 -13.35 4.30 10.33
N THR A 357 -14.61 4.73 10.36
CA THR A 357 -14.99 6.09 10.76
C THR A 357 -14.75 6.34 12.25
N ALA A 358 -15.10 5.39 13.12
CA ALA A 358 -14.92 5.51 14.57
C ALA A 358 -13.44 5.72 14.95
N LYS A 359 -12.50 5.13 14.21
CA LYS A 359 -11.06 5.30 14.43
C LYS A 359 -10.60 6.76 14.37
N LEU A 360 -11.33 7.65 13.67
CA LEU A 360 -10.97 9.06 13.54
C LEU A 360 -11.08 9.82 14.87
N ASN A 361 -11.80 9.27 15.85
CA ASN A 361 -11.87 9.82 17.21
C ASN A 361 -10.61 9.50 18.05
N SER A 362 -9.74 8.59 17.59
CA SER A 362 -8.56 8.16 18.34
C SER A 362 -7.48 9.25 18.35
N GLY A 363 -7.18 9.77 19.54
CA GLY A 363 -5.99 10.58 19.82
C GLY A 363 -4.71 9.76 20.07
N CYS A 364 -4.73 8.45 19.87
CA CYS A 364 -3.51 7.63 19.91
C CYS A 364 -2.66 7.84 18.64
N ILE A 365 -1.43 8.33 18.80
CA ILE A 365 -0.50 8.60 17.70
C ILE A 365 0.10 7.30 17.14
N SER A 366 0.22 6.26 17.97
CA SER A 366 0.83 4.99 17.57
C SER A 366 -0.04 4.19 16.60
N ARG A 367 -1.36 4.12 16.85
CA ARG A 367 -2.31 3.37 16.04
C ARG A 367 -3.70 3.97 16.20
N GLN A 368 -4.37 4.21 15.08
CA GLN A 368 -5.76 4.64 15.04
C GLN A 368 -6.64 3.45 14.69
N VAL A 369 -7.24 2.84 15.70
CA VAL A 369 -8.13 1.69 15.57
C VAL A 369 -9.52 2.09 16.01
N GLY A 370 -10.52 1.62 15.29
CA GLY A 370 -11.92 1.71 15.67
C GLY A 370 -12.53 0.31 15.66
N ALA A 371 -13.56 0.12 16.48
CA ALA A 371 -14.25 -1.14 16.66
C ALA A 371 -15.76 -0.91 16.68
N VAL A 372 -16.52 -1.93 16.28
CA VAL A 372 -17.98 -1.93 16.32
C VAL A 372 -18.43 -3.24 16.91
N VAL A 373 -19.27 -3.18 17.94
CA VAL A 373 -19.93 -4.37 18.51
C VAL A 373 -21.34 -4.44 17.95
N THR A 374 -21.73 -5.62 17.48
CA THR A 374 -23.05 -5.85 16.89
C THR A 374 -23.70 -7.09 17.47
N ASN A 375 -25.02 -7.17 17.34
CA ASN A 375 -25.74 -8.42 17.58
C ASN A 375 -25.64 -9.37 16.36
N LYS A 376 -26.16 -10.60 16.50
CA LYS A 376 -26.18 -11.62 15.42
C LYS A 376 -26.90 -11.17 14.12
N HIS A 377 -27.72 -10.12 14.18
CA HIS A 377 -28.44 -9.56 13.04
C HIS A 377 -27.70 -8.39 12.37
N GLY A 378 -26.55 -7.97 12.90
CA GLY A 378 -25.77 -6.85 12.38
C GLY A 378 -26.29 -5.47 12.82
N ALA A 379 -27.17 -5.42 13.83
CA ALA A 379 -27.53 -4.15 14.47
C ALA A 379 -26.40 -3.71 15.41
N ILE A 380 -26.06 -2.43 15.35
CA ILE A 380 -24.94 -1.85 16.11
C ILE A 380 -25.38 -1.65 17.55
N VAL A 381 -24.58 -2.20 18.46
CA VAL A 381 -24.77 -2.08 19.90
C VAL A 381 -23.89 -0.95 20.44
N SER A 382 -22.64 -0.91 20.02
CA SER A 382 -21.71 0.17 20.37
C SER A 382 -20.61 0.33 19.33
N ILE A 383 -19.93 1.47 19.40
CA ILE A 383 -18.68 1.74 18.70
C ILE A 383 -17.61 2.11 19.72
N GLY A 384 -16.35 1.86 19.38
CA GLY A 384 -15.21 2.24 20.20
C GLY A 384 -14.01 2.60 19.35
N TRP A 385 -13.04 3.26 19.97
CA TRP A 385 -11.76 3.62 19.37
C TRP A 385 -10.67 3.57 20.42
N ASN A 386 -9.41 3.51 19.96
CA ASN A 386 -8.27 3.62 20.87
C ASN A 386 -8.33 4.96 21.60
N ASP A 387 -8.48 4.93 22.92
CA ASP A 387 -8.58 6.11 23.75
C ASP A 387 -7.90 5.89 25.10
N VAL A 388 -7.62 6.96 25.83
CA VAL A 388 -7.14 6.84 27.21
C VAL A 388 -8.32 6.63 28.18
N PRO A 389 -8.10 6.05 29.36
CA PRO A 389 -9.10 6.04 30.42
C PRO A 389 -9.62 7.44 30.74
N GLU A 390 -10.86 7.51 31.21
CA GLU A 390 -11.51 8.76 31.55
C GLU A 390 -10.68 9.59 32.55
N GLY A 391 -10.63 10.91 32.31
CA GLY A 391 -9.82 11.85 33.09
C GLY A 391 -8.36 11.96 32.66
N GLN A 392 -7.89 11.17 31.70
CA GLN A 392 -6.54 11.30 31.14
C GLN A 392 -6.53 12.09 29.82
N THR A 393 -5.39 12.72 29.53
CA THR A 393 -5.17 13.43 28.26
C THR A 393 -4.64 12.48 27.18
N GLN A 394 -5.26 12.50 26.00
CA GLN A 394 -4.85 11.72 24.84
C GLN A 394 -3.46 12.10 24.32
N CYS A 395 -2.71 11.14 23.76
CA CYS A 395 -1.34 11.38 23.26
C CYS A 395 -1.24 12.53 22.27
N LEU A 396 -2.20 12.64 21.33
CA LEU A 396 -2.23 13.68 20.31
C LEU A 396 -2.36 15.11 20.88
N LEU A 397 -2.96 15.25 22.06
CA LEU A 397 -3.18 16.55 22.73
C LEU A 397 -2.03 16.93 23.68
N ARG A 398 -1.06 16.03 23.88
CA ARG A 398 0.08 16.24 24.78
C ARG A 398 1.24 16.87 24.02
N ASN A 399 2.14 17.54 24.73
CA ASN A 399 3.27 18.23 24.11
C ASN A 399 4.54 18.07 24.96
N LEU A 400 5.64 17.67 24.32
CA LEU A 400 6.96 17.55 24.97
C LEU A 400 7.42 18.87 25.61
N ASP A 401 7.10 20.03 25.03
CA ASP A 401 7.42 21.34 25.60
C ASP A 401 6.73 21.55 26.96
N HIS A 402 5.44 21.21 27.06
CA HIS A 402 4.67 21.34 28.30
C HIS A 402 5.15 20.37 29.37
N LEU A 403 5.59 19.17 28.98
CA LEU A 403 6.22 18.23 29.89
C LEU A 403 7.57 18.74 30.40
N GLN A 404 8.36 19.37 29.55
CA GLN A 404 9.67 19.92 29.93
C GLN A 404 9.53 21.15 30.84
N SER A 405 8.60 22.05 30.55
CA SER A 405 8.36 23.28 31.31
C SER A 405 7.49 23.08 32.57
N GLY A 406 6.68 22.02 32.61
CA GLY A 406 5.73 21.76 33.68
C GLY A 406 4.45 22.60 33.61
N THR A 407 4.11 23.18 32.46
CA THR A 407 2.96 24.11 32.32
C THR A 407 1.60 23.43 32.33
N ASP A 408 1.52 22.12 32.09
CA ASP A 408 0.27 21.34 32.09
C ASP A 408 0.44 20.02 32.86
N PRO A 409 0.64 20.06 34.18
CA PRO A 409 1.10 18.91 34.95
C PRO A 409 0.10 17.74 35.01
N ASN A 410 -1.20 18.00 34.84
CA ASN A 410 -2.25 16.99 34.92
C ASN A 410 -2.29 16.07 33.69
N SER A 411 -1.75 16.52 32.57
CA SER A 411 -1.65 15.71 31.33
C SER A 411 -0.56 14.65 31.37
N TYR A 412 0.27 14.59 32.42
CA TYR A 412 1.44 13.71 32.50
C TYR A 412 1.48 12.89 33.80
N SER A 413 1.91 11.64 33.69
CA SER A 413 2.10 10.76 34.84
C SER A 413 3.29 11.19 35.70
N ASP A 414 3.32 10.76 36.97
CA ASP A 414 4.44 11.05 37.87
C ASP A 414 5.75 10.46 37.35
N TYR A 415 5.70 9.28 36.73
CA TYR A 415 6.85 8.68 36.05
C TYR A 415 7.43 9.63 34.99
N GLU A 416 6.60 10.16 34.08
CA GLU A 416 7.06 11.09 33.02
C GLU A 416 7.64 12.39 33.59
N LYS A 417 7.12 12.86 34.73
CA LYS A 417 7.54 14.11 35.38
C LYS A 417 8.82 13.96 36.22
N MET A 418 9.06 12.78 36.80
CA MET A 418 10.07 12.57 37.84
C MET A 418 11.25 11.68 37.40
N ASP A 419 11.04 10.74 36.46
CA ASP A 419 12.08 9.81 36.03
C ASP A 419 13.18 10.53 35.23
N SER A 420 14.44 10.40 35.68
CA SER A 420 15.58 11.11 35.09
C SER A 420 15.85 10.66 33.65
N GLN A 421 15.79 9.35 33.39
CA GLN A 421 16.02 8.80 32.05
C GLN A 421 14.97 9.28 31.05
N PHE A 422 13.70 9.33 31.48
CA PHE A 422 12.61 9.84 30.66
C PHE A 422 12.81 11.33 30.32
N LYS A 423 13.13 12.16 31.32
CA LYS A 423 13.36 13.60 31.11
C LYS A 423 14.57 13.88 30.21
N ASP A 424 15.64 13.11 30.35
CA ASP A 424 16.81 13.24 29.49
C ASP A 424 16.47 12.85 28.04
N LYS A 425 15.67 11.80 27.85
CA LYS A 425 15.18 11.42 26.52
C LYS A 425 14.30 12.50 25.89
N VAL A 426 13.42 13.13 26.67
CA VAL A 426 12.60 14.28 26.22
C VAL A 426 13.49 15.43 25.75
N ARG A 427 14.49 15.81 26.55
CA ARG A 427 15.46 16.86 26.19
C ARG A 427 16.20 16.56 24.89
N ILE A 428 16.66 15.31 24.71
CA ILE A 428 17.33 14.86 23.48
C ILE A 428 16.39 14.95 22.27
N LYS A 429 15.13 14.47 22.38
CA LYS A 429 14.19 14.53 21.25
C LYS A 429 13.85 15.98 20.87
N ILE A 430 13.69 16.88 21.84
CA ILE A 430 13.46 18.30 21.60
C ILE A 430 14.67 18.94 20.90
N SER A 431 15.91 18.64 21.34
CA SER A 431 17.11 19.22 20.73
C SER A 431 17.33 18.77 19.28
N LEU A 432 16.95 17.52 18.95
CA LEU A 432 17.07 16.97 17.60
C LEU A 432 16.19 17.66 16.54
N ILE A 433 15.08 18.29 16.95
CA ILE A 433 14.20 19.04 16.03
C ILE A 433 14.89 20.32 15.52
N GLY A 434 15.84 20.84 16.30
CA GLY A 434 16.69 21.96 15.91
C GLY A 434 15.94 23.29 15.76
N GLY A 435 14.94 23.54 16.61
CA GLY A 435 14.21 24.81 16.72
C GLY A 435 12.70 24.73 16.48
N ARG A 436 11.91 25.53 17.21
CA ARG A 436 10.43 25.53 17.14
C ARG A 436 9.91 26.16 15.84
N GLU A 437 10.66 27.06 15.23
CA GLU A 437 10.33 27.70 13.97
C GLU A 437 10.16 26.68 12.82
N LYS A 438 10.92 25.59 12.85
CA LYS A 438 10.80 24.48 11.88
C LYS A 438 9.48 23.73 11.98
N LEU A 439 8.82 23.77 13.13
CA LEU A 439 7.54 23.12 13.33
C LEU A 439 6.37 23.89 12.71
N LYS A 440 6.55 25.20 12.45
CA LYS A 440 5.53 26.09 11.85
C LYS A 440 4.18 26.00 12.58
N GLY A 441 4.21 26.09 13.91
CA GLY A 441 3.01 26.04 14.76
C GLY A 441 2.52 24.63 15.12
N ARG A 442 3.17 23.56 14.63
CA ARG A 442 2.85 22.18 15.05
C ARG A 442 3.37 21.89 16.45
N GLY A 443 2.55 21.23 17.26
CA GLY A 443 2.94 20.76 18.59
C GLY A 443 3.84 19.52 18.53
N LEU A 444 4.61 19.29 19.60
CA LEU A 444 5.47 18.12 19.77
C LEU A 444 4.73 17.00 20.49
N ALA A 445 3.69 16.48 19.83
CA ALA A 445 2.95 15.35 20.34
C ALA A 445 3.79 14.07 20.32
N PHE A 446 3.61 13.20 21.32
CA PHE A 446 4.43 12.01 21.47
C PHE A 446 3.62 10.81 21.99
N CYS A 447 4.07 9.62 21.63
CA CYS A 447 3.54 8.37 22.15
C CYS A 447 4.36 7.94 23.37
N PHE A 448 3.73 7.84 24.54
CA PHE A 448 4.39 7.38 25.76
C PHE A 448 5.04 6.00 25.58
N LYS A 449 4.32 5.05 25.00
CA LYS A 449 4.82 3.69 24.74
C LYS A 449 6.09 3.70 23.89
N GLY A 450 6.11 4.53 22.83
CA GLY A 450 7.29 4.65 21.97
C GLY A 450 8.52 5.12 22.75
N PHE A 451 8.35 6.16 23.57
CA PHE A 451 9.41 6.67 24.44
C PHE A 451 9.87 5.63 25.46
N HIS A 452 8.94 4.97 26.13
CA HIS A 452 9.24 4.00 27.17
C HIS A 452 10.00 2.77 26.62
N ASN A 453 9.56 2.25 25.46
CA ASN A 453 10.22 1.12 24.80
C ASN A 453 11.63 1.47 24.32
N GLU A 454 11.84 2.70 23.82
CA GLU A 454 13.19 3.19 23.47
C GLU A 454 14.13 3.25 24.69
N ILE A 455 13.61 3.58 25.88
CA ILE A 455 14.39 3.68 27.13
C ILE A 455 14.69 2.28 27.68
N LYS A 456 13.68 1.42 27.77
CA LYS A 456 13.82 0.08 28.38
C LYS A 456 14.44 -0.95 27.45
N LYS A 457 14.54 -0.66 26.14
CA LYS A 457 14.94 -1.63 25.09
C LYS A 457 14.10 -2.91 25.13
N ASP A 458 12.86 -2.79 25.58
CA ASP A 458 11.90 -3.88 25.73
C ASP A 458 10.68 -3.60 24.82
N LYS A 459 10.21 -4.63 24.12
CA LYS A 459 9.02 -4.57 23.25
C LYS A 459 7.73 -4.87 24.01
N ASN A 460 7.78 -5.03 25.34
CA ASN A 460 6.66 -5.43 26.18
C ASN A 460 5.38 -4.61 25.94
N GLN A 461 4.25 -5.33 25.88
CA GLN A 461 2.93 -4.77 25.52
C GLN A 461 2.15 -4.22 26.71
N VAL A 462 2.64 -4.41 27.95
CA VAL A 462 1.85 -4.23 29.18
C VAL A 462 1.71 -2.75 29.59
N HIS A 463 2.59 -1.86 29.12
CA HIS A 463 2.59 -0.45 29.52
C HIS A 463 1.88 0.46 28.49
N THR A 464 0.61 0.18 28.21
CA THR A 464 -0.23 1.03 27.36
C THR A 464 -1.07 1.98 28.20
N ARG A 465 -1.02 3.29 27.89
CA ARG A 465 -1.96 4.28 28.46
C ARG A 465 -3.31 4.28 27.75
N ALA A 466 -3.38 3.72 26.54
CA ALA A 466 -4.60 3.67 25.75
C ALA A 466 -5.30 2.33 25.95
N LEU A 467 -6.59 2.40 26.28
CA LEU A 467 -7.56 1.33 26.09
C LEU A 467 -7.62 0.97 24.60
N HIS A 468 -7.75 -0.32 24.32
CA HIS A 468 -7.96 -0.78 22.95
C HIS A 468 -9.37 -0.42 22.48
N ALA A 469 -9.54 -0.27 21.16
CA ALA A 469 -10.82 0.11 20.57
C ALA A 469 -11.95 -0.86 20.93
N GLU A 470 -11.64 -2.15 21.01
CA GLU A 470 -12.55 -3.23 21.38
C GLU A 470 -12.98 -3.11 22.85
N GLU A 471 -12.01 -2.88 23.75
CA GLU A 471 -12.29 -2.66 25.18
C GLU A 471 -13.15 -1.42 25.38
N ASN A 472 -12.82 -0.33 24.68
CA ASN A 472 -13.60 0.90 24.69
C ASN A 472 -15.03 0.61 24.22
N ALA A 473 -15.21 -0.12 23.11
CA ALA A 473 -16.53 -0.46 22.59
C ALA A 473 -17.36 -1.25 23.61
N PHE A 474 -16.76 -2.21 24.33
CA PHE A 474 -17.45 -2.94 25.40
C PHE A 474 -17.79 -2.04 26.59
N LEU A 475 -16.89 -1.15 27.00
CA LEU A 475 -17.15 -0.19 28.09
C LEU A 475 -18.28 0.78 27.73
N GLN A 476 -18.39 1.20 26.47
CA GLN A 476 -19.50 2.06 26.02
C GLN A 476 -20.85 1.37 26.19
N ILE A 477 -20.94 0.04 26.01
CA ILE A 477 -22.15 -0.72 26.28
C ILE A 477 -22.54 -0.59 27.76
N VAL A 478 -21.57 -0.81 28.66
CA VAL A 478 -21.81 -0.71 30.11
C VAL A 478 -22.23 0.70 30.52
N ARG A 479 -21.66 1.74 29.89
CA ARG A 479 -22.00 3.15 30.15
C ARG A 479 -23.40 3.52 29.66
N ALA A 480 -23.78 3.07 28.47
CA ALA A 480 -25.09 3.35 27.88
C ALA A 480 -26.21 2.58 28.60
N CYS A 481 -25.95 1.33 28.98
CA CYS A 481 -26.89 0.49 29.70
C CYS A 481 -26.80 0.73 31.22
N LYS A 482 -27.39 1.85 31.70
CA LYS A 482 -27.76 1.95 33.12
C LYS A 482 -28.83 0.88 33.45
N GLY A 483 -28.41 -0.37 33.68
CA GLY A 483 -29.23 -1.38 34.37
C GLY A 483 -29.59 -2.70 33.66
N PHE A 484 -29.05 -3.06 32.49
CA PHE A 484 -29.47 -4.30 31.77
C PHE A 484 -28.35 -5.23 31.27
N CYS A 485 -27.13 -5.16 31.83
CA CYS A 485 -26.16 -6.24 31.63
C CYS A 485 -26.39 -7.34 32.69
N VAL A 486 -27.25 -8.33 32.37
CA VAL A 486 -27.33 -9.57 33.15
C VAL A 486 -26.49 -10.62 32.45
N ASN A 487 -25.48 -11.17 33.14
CA ASN A 487 -24.61 -12.24 32.65
C ASN A 487 -23.81 -11.94 31.37
N GLY A 488 -23.41 -10.69 31.13
CA GLY A 488 -22.50 -10.34 30.02
C GLY A 488 -23.13 -10.34 28.62
N PHE A 489 -24.46 -10.45 28.53
CA PHE A 489 -25.20 -10.23 27.30
C PHE A 489 -26.00 -8.93 27.37
N VAL A 490 -26.02 -8.21 26.25
CA VAL A 490 -26.88 -7.03 26.07
C VAL A 490 -28.27 -7.55 25.75
N GLY A 491 -29.21 -7.37 26.68
CA GLY A 491 -30.63 -7.66 26.52
C GLY A 491 -31.31 -6.72 25.54
#